data_AF-A0A218QE62-F1
#
_entry.id   AF-A0A218QE62-F1
#
_cell.length_a   1.000
_cell.length_b   1.000
_cell.length_c   1.000
_cell.angle_alpha   90.00
_cell.angle_beta   90.00
_cell.angle_gamma   90.00
#
_symmetry.space_group_name_H-M   'P 1'
#
loop_
_entity.id
_entity.type
_entity.pdbx_description
1 polymer ?
#
loop_
_entity_poly.entity_id
_entity_poly.type
_entity_poly.pdbx_seq_one_letter_code
_entity_poly.pdbx_strand_id
1 'polypeptide(L)' 'MQMDAQAVFELVMENIKEEARKLIDRLPENSTWDDLMYQIYVRQTVEAGLADSKAGKVTSVQEVRRKFGLPE' A
#
# COMPACT_ATOMS: atom_id res chain seq x y z
N MET A 1 3.06 -32.80 1.75
CA MET A 1 2.88 -31.77 0.71
C MET A 1 3.68 -30.56 1.14
N GLN A 2 4.85 -30.35 0.55
CA GLN A 2 5.76 -29.26 0.93
C GLN A 2 5.61 -28.18 -0.14
N MET A 3 5.04 -27.03 0.23
CA MET A 3 4.90 -25.91 -0.68
C MET A 3 6.27 -25.27 -0.89
N ASP A 4 6.65 -25.05 -2.14
CA ASP A 4 7.91 -24.39 -2.47
C ASP A 4 7.85 -22.88 -2.17
N ALA A 5 9.03 -22.25 -2.08
CA ALA A 5 9.17 -20.84 -1.74
C ALA A 5 8.50 -19.90 -2.76
N GLN A 6 8.31 -20.36 -4.01
CA GLN A 6 7.60 -19.62 -5.06
C GLN A 6 6.10 -19.61 -4.79
N ALA A 7 5.52 -20.76 -4.41
CA ALA A 7 4.13 -20.89 -4.01
C ALA A 7 3.82 -20.17 -2.69
N VAL A 8 4.79 -20.12 -1.75
CA VAL A 8 4.68 -19.27 -0.56
C VAL A 8 4.72 -17.79 -0.94
N PHE A 9 5.58 -17.40 -1.88
CA PHE A 9 5.64 -16.03 -2.38
C PHE A 9 4.37 -15.63 -3.16
N GLU A 10 3.76 -16.54 -3.92
CA GLU A 10 2.45 -16.36 -4.58
C GLU A 10 1.27 -16.38 -3.60
N LEU A 11 1.37 -17.09 -2.46
CA LEU A 11 0.37 -17.07 -1.39
C LEU A 11 0.48 -15.78 -0.54
N VAL A 12 1.71 -15.28 -0.34
CA VAL A 12 2.02 -14.02 0.36
C VAL A 12 1.73 -12.80 -0.52
N MET A 13 1.76 -12.97 -1.85
CA MET A 13 1.01 -12.11 -2.76
C MET A 13 -0.48 -12.37 -2.53
N GLU A 14 -1.08 -11.63 -1.61
CA GLU A 14 -2.49 -11.76 -1.29
C GLU A 14 -3.31 -11.83 -2.58
N ASN A 15 -4.10 -12.90 -2.74
CA ASN A 15 -4.91 -13.11 -3.93
C ASN A 15 -5.76 -11.86 -4.17
N ILE A 16 -5.51 -11.15 -5.28
CA ILE A 16 -6.14 -9.85 -5.57
C ILE A 16 -7.66 -9.92 -5.47
N LYS A 17 -8.27 -11.08 -5.78
CA LYS A 17 -9.72 -11.28 -5.65
C LYS A 17 -10.18 -11.31 -4.19
N GLU A 18 -9.42 -11.95 -3.31
CA GLU A 18 -9.75 -12.02 -1.88
C GLU A 18 -9.59 -10.65 -1.23
N GLU A 19 -8.56 -9.91 -1.60
CA GLU A 19 -8.36 -8.59 -1.03
C GLU A 19 -9.33 -7.55 -1.56
N ALA A 20 -9.72 -7.64 -2.84
CA ALA A 20 -10.79 -6.82 -3.38
C ALA A 20 -12.10 -7.09 -2.62
N ARG A 21 -12.40 -8.35 -2.30
CA ARG A 21 -13.57 -8.71 -1.47
C ARG A 21 -13.46 -8.11 -0.07
N LYS A 22 -12.33 -8.30 0.64
CA LYS A 22 -12.12 -7.71 1.97
C LYS A 22 -12.25 -6.19 1.97
N LEU A 23 -11.81 -5.52 0.90
CA LEU A 23 -11.97 -4.08 0.74
C LEU A 23 -13.46 -3.72 0.59
N ILE A 24 -14.18 -4.40 -0.30
CA ILE A 24 -15.62 -4.19 -0.52
C ILE A 24 -16.42 -4.46 0.76
N ASP A 25 -16.12 -5.55 1.47
CA ASP A 25 -16.80 -5.94 2.72
C ASP A 25 -16.64 -4.91 3.86
N ARG A 26 -15.63 -4.03 3.78
CA ARG A 26 -15.38 -2.96 4.76
C ARG A 26 -16.01 -1.63 4.39
N LEU A 27 -16.48 -1.48 3.15
CA LEU A 27 -17.13 -0.24 2.71
C LEU A 27 -18.52 -0.10 3.37
N PRO A 28 -18.91 1.10 3.79
CA PRO A 28 -20.31 1.38 4.13
C PRO A 28 -21.27 1.04 2.97
N GLU A 29 -22.48 0.58 3.27
CA GLU A 29 -23.50 0.23 2.26
C GLU A 29 -23.87 1.39 1.32
N ASN A 30 -23.72 2.63 1.77
CA ASN A 30 -23.98 3.84 0.98
C ASN A 30 -22.73 4.36 0.24
N SER A 31 -21.65 3.59 0.19
CA SER A 31 -20.44 3.95 -0.54
C SER A 31 -20.70 4.04 -2.04
N THR A 32 -20.03 4.99 -2.67
CA THR A 32 -20.07 5.22 -4.11
C THR A 32 -18.89 4.56 -4.82
N TRP A 33 -18.90 4.60 -6.15
CA TRP A 33 -17.74 4.21 -6.94
C TRP A 33 -16.49 5.06 -6.63
N ASP A 34 -16.67 6.34 -6.30
CA ASP A 34 -15.56 7.23 -5.94
C ASP A 34 -14.93 6.80 -4.61
N ASP A 35 -15.74 6.37 -3.63
CA ASP A 35 -15.24 5.85 -2.35
C ASP A 35 -14.43 4.56 -2.54
N LEU A 36 -14.93 3.64 -3.38
CA LEU A 36 -14.20 2.42 -3.73
C LEU A 36 -12.86 2.73 -4.40
N MET A 37 -12.86 3.63 -5.40
CA MET A 37 -11.65 4.04 -6.11
C MET A 37 -10.65 4.72 -5.16
N TYR A 38 -11.13 5.54 -4.23
CA TYR A 38 -10.30 6.16 -3.20
C TYR A 38 -9.62 5.11 -2.32
N GLN A 39 -10.35 4.09 -1.83
CA GLN A 39 -9.75 3.02 -1.02
C GLN A 39 -8.66 2.25 -1.78
N ILE A 40 -8.89 1.95 -3.07
CA ILE A 40 -7.89 1.31 -3.93
C ILE A 40 -6.63 2.19 -4.03
N TYR A 41 -6.81 3.49 -4.29
CA TYR A 41 -5.69 4.44 -4.40
C TYR A 41 -4.89 4.56 -3.09
N VAL A 42 -5.57 4.66 -1.95
CA VAL A 42 -4.91 4.72 -0.63
C VAL A 42 -4.07 3.47 -0.40
N ARG A 43 -4.64 2.28 -0.65
CA ARG A 43 -3.91 1.02 -0.49
C ARG A 43 -2.65 0.99 -1.36
N GLN A 44 -2.78 1.29 -2.66
CA GLN A 44 -1.63 1.30 -3.58
C GLN A 44 -0.54 2.29 -3.13
N THR A 45 -0.95 3.47 -2.67
CA THR A 45 -0.02 4.51 -2.21
C THR A 45 0.73 4.06 -0.96
N VAL A 46 0.05 3.41 -0.02
CA VAL A 46 0.68 2.87 1.20
C VAL A 46 1.66 1.74 0.85
N GLU A 47 1.26 0.79 0.02
CA GLU A 47 2.12 -0.34 -0.40
C GLU A 47 3.36 0.16 -1.16
N ALA A 48 3.19 1.11 -2.06
CA ALA A 48 4.30 1.76 -2.76
C ALA A 48 5.25 2.48 -1.79
N GLY A 49 4.70 3.25 -0.85
CA GLY A 49 5.49 3.94 0.18
C GLY A 49 6.27 2.98 1.08
N LEU A 50 5.66 1.86 1.48
CA LEU A 50 6.32 0.81 2.25
C LEU A 50 7.44 0.13 1.44
N ALA A 51 7.22 -0.13 0.15
CA ALA A 51 8.22 -0.69 -0.74
C ALA A 51 9.41 0.27 -0.93
N ASP A 52 9.14 1.56 -1.17
CA ASP A 52 10.17 2.59 -1.31
C ASP A 52 10.96 2.77 -0.01
N SER A 53 10.29 2.72 1.15
CA SER A 53 10.96 2.74 2.46
C SER A 53 11.88 1.54 2.66
N LYS A 54 11.44 0.32 2.31
CA LYS A 54 12.26 -0.90 2.39
C LYS A 54 13.44 -0.85 1.42
N ALA A 55 13.25 -0.22 0.25
CA ALA A 55 14.29 -0.02 -0.75
C ALA A 55 15.24 1.16 -0.44
N GLY A 56 15.05 1.86 0.68
CA GLY A 56 15.88 3.01 1.06
C GLY A 56 15.67 4.26 0.19
N LYS A 57 14.60 4.31 -0.61
CA LYS A 57 14.22 5.48 -1.42
C LYS A 57 13.52 6.54 -0.55
N VAL A 58 14.22 6.97 0.48
CA VAL A 58 13.73 7.93 1.47
C VAL A 58 14.52 9.23 1.38
N THR A 59 13.92 10.32 1.82
CA THR A 59 14.60 11.61 1.98
C THR A 59 14.74 11.90 3.47
N SER A 60 15.91 12.33 3.93
CA SER A 60 16.12 12.65 5.34
C SER A 60 15.30 13.88 5.77
N VAL A 61 14.98 13.97 7.06
CA VAL A 61 14.24 15.13 7.60
C VAL A 61 15.01 16.43 7.35
N GLN A 62 16.33 16.40 7.47
CA GLN A 62 17.21 17.54 7.20
C GLN A 62 17.07 18.01 5.74
N GLU A 63 17.09 17.07 4.79
CA GLU A 63 16.93 17.39 3.36
C GLU A 63 15.54 17.95 3.04
N VAL A 64 14.48 17.38 3.63
CA VAL A 64 13.12 17.90 3.50
C VAL A 64 13.03 19.32 4.04
N ARG A 65 13.55 19.58 5.25
CA ARG A 65 13.54 20.91 5.87
C ARG A 65 14.26 21.93 4.99
N ARG A 66 15.46 21.60 4.51
CA ARG A 66 16.22 22.44 3.58
C ARG A 66 15.45 22.75 2.29
N LYS A 67 14.81 21.74 1.69
CA LYS A 67 14.01 21.90 0.45
C LYS A 67 12.84 22.87 0.62
N PHE A 68 12.24 22.91 1.81
CA PHE A 68 11.09 23.77 2.11
C PHE A 68 11.45 25.05 2.90
N GLY A 69 12.74 25.35 3.10
CA GLY A 69 13.19 26.55 3.83
C GLY A 69 12.85 26.55 5.32
N LEU A 70 12.71 25.36 5.92
CA LEU A 70 12.38 25.19 7.33
C LEU A 70 13.67 25.08 8.18
N PRO A 71 13.66 25.57 9.43
CA PRO A 71 14.81 25.45 10.33
C PRO A 71 15.11 23.97 10.68
N GLU A 72 16.39 23.67 10.86
CA GLU A 72 16.91 22.31 11.16
C GLU A 72 16.51 21.75 12.52
#